data_AF-X1MZ67-F1
#
_entry.id   AF-X1MZ67-F1
#
_cell.length_a   1.000
_cell.length_b   1.000
_cell.length_c   1.000
_cell.angle_alpha   90.00
_cell.angle_beta   90.00
_cell.angle_gamma   90.00
#
_symmetry.space_group_name_H-M   'P 1'
#
loop_
_entity.id
_entity.type
_entity.pdbx_description
1 polymer ?
#
loop_
_entity_poly.entity_id
_entity_poly.type
_entity_poly.pdbx_seq_one_letter_code
_entity_poly.pdbx_strand_id
1 'polypeptide(L)'
;MKISPYKITTMGLLIALSIILTRVASLRVAIGGVEGIRIGLGKLPIILGGIIFGPLAGGLIGAFSDLLGYFINPIGVYMPHFTLTSALTGIIPATILILMRKDEPNVFDLGIAITAG
;
A
#
# COMPACT_ATOMS: atom_id res chain seq x y z
N MET A 1 6.47 18.19 -7.99
CA MET A 1 5.09 17.67 -7.88
C MET A 1 4.13 18.86 -7.84
N LYS A 2 3.32 19.11 -8.88
CA LYS A 2 2.23 20.12 -8.78
C LYS A 2 1.10 19.51 -7.95
N ILE A 3 0.92 20.01 -6.73
CA ILE A 3 -0.10 19.51 -5.79
C ILE A 3 -1.43 20.15 -6.18
N SER A 4 -2.28 19.38 -6.86
CA SER A 4 -3.66 19.77 -7.14
C SER A 4 -4.56 19.33 -5.97
N PRO A 5 -5.55 20.13 -5.56
CA PRO A 5 -6.51 19.75 -4.52
C PRO A 5 -7.15 18.38 -4.77
N TYR A 6 -7.48 18.09 -6.03
CA TYR A 6 -8.01 16.80 -6.44
C TYR A 6 -7.11 15.62 -6.05
N LYS A 7 -5.80 15.75 -6.26
CA LYS A 7 -4.83 14.69 -5.93
C LYS A 7 -4.80 14.42 -4.43
N ILE A 8 -4.76 15.47 -3.61
CA ILE A 8 -4.74 15.32 -2.15
C ILE A 8 -6.02 14.60 -1.68
N THR A 9 -7.18 15.01 -2.19
CA THR A 9 -8.46 14.40 -1.81
C THR A 9 -8.50 12.91 -2.18
N THR A 10 -8.05 12.53 -3.39
CA THR A 10 -8.01 11.12 -3.78
C THR A 10 -6.98 10.33 -2.98
N MET A 11 -5.81 10.90 -2.68
CA MET A 11 -4.83 10.26 -1.79
C MET A 11 -5.41 10.00 -0.40
N GLY A 12 -6.12 10.99 0.18
CA GLY A 12 -6.81 10.85 1.45
C GLY A 12 -7.88 9.74 1.45
N LEU A 13 -8.65 9.65 0.36
CA LEU A 13 -9.61 8.58 0.16
C LEU A 13 -8.93 7.20 0.12
N LEU A 14 -7.84 7.06 -0.61
CA LEU A 14 -7.07 5.80 -0.70
C LEU A 14 -6.45 5.41 0.64
N ILE A 15 -6.00 6.38 1.44
CA ILE A 15 -5.50 6.16 2.80
C ILE A 15 -6.61 5.59 3.68
N ALA A 16 -7.78 6.27 3.72
CA ALA A 16 -8.92 5.80 4.50
C ALA A 16 -9.36 4.39 4.07
N LEU A 17 -9.39 4.15 2.76
CA LEU A 17 -9.72 2.85 2.19
C LEU A 17 -8.70 1.77 2.60
N SER A 18 -7.40 2.06 2.56
CA SER A 18 -6.34 1.14 3.02
C SER A 18 -6.54 0.75 4.48
N ILE A 19 -6.83 1.71 5.36
CA ILE A 19 -7.06 1.47 6.79
C ILE A 19 -8.29 0.56 7.00
N ILE A 20 -9.38 0.80 6.27
CA ILE A 20 -10.60 -0.02 6.37
C ILE A 20 -10.35 -1.43 5.85
N LEU A 21 -9.76 -1.61 4.66
CA LEU A 21 -9.50 -2.95 4.10
C LEU A 21 -8.49 -3.75 4.92
N THR A 22 -7.51 -3.08 5.54
CA THR A 22 -6.57 -3.72 6.46
C THR A 22 -7.27 -4.35 7.66
N ARG A 23 -8.48 -3.88 8.00
CA ARG A 23 -9.28 -4.37 9.13
C ARG A 23 -10.33 -5.38 8.70
N VAL A 24 -11.13 -5.03 7.68
CA VAL A 24 -12.29 -5.83 7.27
C VAL A 24 -11.88 -7.02 6.41
N ALA A 25 -10.85 -6.86 5.58
CA ALA A 25 -10.44 -7.84 4.58
C ALA A 25 -9.02 -8.37 4.84
N SER A 26 -8.65 -8.55 6.12
CA SER A 26 -7.44 -9.29 6.49
C SER A 26 -7.81 -10.72 6.87
N LEU A 27 -7.59 -11.65 5.94
CA LEU A 27 -7.70 -13.07 6.23
C LEU A 27 -6.39 -13.52 6.89
N ARG A 28 -6.48 -13.93 8.15
CA ARG A 28 -5.36 -14.52 8.89
C ARG A 28 -5.41 -16.02 8.66
N VAL A 29 -4.52 -16.52 7.82
CA VAL A 29 -4.40 -17.97 7.60
C VAL A 29 -3.37 -18.47 8.61
N ALA A 30 -3.85 -19.10 9.67
CA ALA A 30 -2.99 -19.77 10.65
C ALA A 30 -2.51 -21.09 10.03
N ILE A 31 -1.19 -21.25 9.89
CA ILE A 31 -0.56 -22.48 9.43
C ILE A 31 0.23 -23.02 10.63
N GLY A 32 -0.20 -24.14 11.20
CA GLY A 32 0.53 -24.84 12.27
C GLY A 32 0.53 -24.17 13.66
N GLY A 33 -0.51 -23.40 14.03
CA GLY A 33 -0.63 -22.82 15.39
C GLY A 33 0.16 -21.53 15.62
N VAL A 34 0.87 -21.03 14.61
CA VAL A 34 1.48 -19.70 14.57
C VAL A 34 0.72 -18.88 13.52
N GLU A 35 0.53 -17.57 13.73
CA GLU A 35 -0.04 -16.66 12.71
C GLU A 35 0.90 -16.60 11.49
N GLY A 36 0.77 -17.58 10.58
CA GLY A 36 1.74 -17.85 9.52
C GLY A 36 1.73 -16.81 8.41
N ILE A 37 0.56 -16.48 7.85
CA ILE A 37 0.46 -15.52 6.73
C ILE A 37 -0.78 -14.64 6.90
N ARG A 38 -0.57 -13.33 6.97
CA ARG A 38 -1.64 -12.32 6.92
C ARG A 38 -1.80 -11.81 5.49
N ILE A 39 -2.83 -12.30 4.80
CA ILE A 39 -3.20 -11.81 3.47
C ILE A 39 -4.27 -10.73 3.67
N GLY A 40 -3.84 -9.47 3.60
CA GLY A 40 -4.72 -8.32 3.74
C GLY A 40 -4.86 -7.53 2.44
N LEU A 41 -6.09 -7.22 2.05
CA LEU A 41 -6.37 -6.36 0.89
C LEU A 41 -6.01 -4.88 1.14
N GLY A 42 -5.57 -4.53 2.35
CA GLY A 42 -5.17 -3.17 2.73
C GLY A 42 -3.99 -2.59 1.95
N LYS A 43 -3.16 -3.46 1.34
CA LYS A 43 -2.05 -3.02 0.48
C LYS A 43 -2.51 -2.58 -0.92
N LEU A 44 -3.69 -3.00 -1.37
CA LEU A 44 -4.18 -2.68 -2.72
C LEU A 44 -4.37 -1.18 -2.95
N PRO A 45 -5.01 -0.39 -2.07
CA PRO A 45 -5.16 1.05 -2.29
C PRO A 45 -3.83 1.79 -2.33
N ILE A 46 -2.82 1.30 -1.59
CA ILE A 46 -1.46 1.86 -1.58
C ILE A 46 -0.79 1.67 -2.94
N ILE A 47 -0.83 0.43 -3.46
CA ILE A 47 -0.26 0.08 -4.78
C ILE A 47 -0.98 0.85 -5.89
N LEU A 48 -2.31 0.89 -5.88
CA LEU A 48 -3.10 1.63 -6.85
C LEU A 48 -2.78 3.13 -6.83
N GLY A 49 -2.63 3.70 -5.63
CA GLY A 49 -2.20 5.08 -5.47
C GLY A 49 -0.82 5.35 -6.07
N GLY A 50 0.12 4.42 -5.92
CA GLY A 50 1.44 4.47 -6.56
C GLY A 50 1.37 4.40 -8.08
N ILE A 51 0.53 3.52 -8.63
CA ILE A 51 0.37 3.37 -10.08
C ILE A 51 -0.27 4.62 -10.70
N ILE A 52 -1.33 5.15 -10.08
CA ILE A 52 -2.12 6.27 -10.64
C ILE A 52 -1.39 7.61 -10.47
N PHE A 53 -0.79 7.85 -9.30
CA PHE A 53 -0.20 9.16 -8.97
C PHE A 53 1.33 9.17 -8.99
N GLY A 54 1.95 8.03 -9.24
CA GLY A 54 3.39 7.82 -9.28
C GLY A 54 3.98 7.33 -7.95
N PRO A 55 5.25 6.89 -7.96
CA PRO A 55 5.87 6.17 -6.84
C PRO A 55 5.90 6.98 -5.55
N LEU A 56 6.22 8.28 -5.65
CA LEU A 56 6.25 9.18 -4.49
C LEU A 56 4.88 9.31 -3.83
N ALA A 57 3.81 9.37 -4.61
CA ALA A 57 2.46 9.45 -4.07
C ALA A 57 2.05 8.12 -3.42
N GLY A 58 2.38 6.99 -4.03
CA GLY A 58 2.19 5.66 -3.42
C GLY A 58 2.92 5.51 -2.09
N GLY A 59 4.17 6.01 -2.02
CA GLY A 59 4.94 6.03 -0.78
C GLY A 59 4.29 6.85 0.33
N LEU A 60 3.79 8.05 0.00
CA LEU A 60 3.06 8.88 0.95
C LEU A 60 1.76 8.21 1.41
N ILE A 61 0.97 7.66 0.48
CA ILE A 61 -0.26 6.93 0.81
C ILE A 61 0.06 5.77 1.77
N GLY A 62 1.09 4.97 1.49
CA GLY A 62 1.51 3.86 2.36
C GLY A 62 1.97 4.31 3.74
N ALA A 63 2.83 5.33 3.81
CA ALA A 63 3.33 5.87 5.06
C ALA A 63 2.20 6.41 5.95
N PHE A 64 1.32 7.23 5.38
CA PHE A 64 0.18 7.79 6.13
C PHE A 64 -0.86 6.73 6.48
N SER A 65 -1.07 5.71 5.65
CA SER A 65 -1.99 4.60 5.96
C SER A 65 -1.53 3.81 7.19
N ASP A 66 -0.23 3.55 7.30
CA ASP A 66 0.34 2.86 8.47
C ASP A 66 0.32 3.75 9.71
N LEU A 67 0.80 5.00 9.60
CA LEU A 67 0.86 5.94 10.72
C LEU A 67 -0.54 6.26 11.28
N LEU A 68 -1.48 6.65 10.41
CA LEU A 68 -2.85 6.93 10.84
C LEU A 68 -3.59 5.65 11.24
N GLY A 69 -3.34 4.54 10.55
CA GLY A 69 -3.88 3.23 10.91
C GLY A 69 -3.51 2.82 12.33
N TYR A 70 -2.25 3.04 12.71
CA TYR A 70 -1.73 2.83 14.06
C TYR A 70 -2.46 3.70 15.09
N PHE A 71 -2.60 5.01 14.84
CA PHE A 71 -3.29 5.90 15.78
C PHE A 71 -4.76 5.55 15.98
N ILE A 72 -5.45 5.04 14.94
CA ILE A 72 -6.87 4.69 15.03
C ILE A 72 -7.07 3.33 15.74
N ASN A 73 -6.17 2.36 15.54
CA ASN A 73 -6.24 1.07 16.23
C ASN A 73 -4.83 0.49 16.39
N PRO A 74 -4.14 0.86 17.47
CA PRO A 74 -2.78 0.43 17.70
C PRO A 74 -2.77 -1.06 18.05
N ILE A 75 -2.12 -1.86 17.20
CA ILE A 75 -1.83 -3.27 17.49
C ILE A 75 -0.34 -3.35 17.80
N GLY A 76 -0.01 -3.31 19.09
CA GLY A 76 1.37 -3.36 19.58
C GLY A 76 2.07 -1.99 19.60
N VAL A 77 3.40 -2.03 19.68
CA VAL A 77 4.25 -0.83 19.71
C VAL A 77 4.43 -0.30 18.29
N TYR A 78 4.39 1.02 18.12
CA TYR A 78 4.73 1.62 16.84
C TYR A 78 6.20 1.37 16.52
N MET A 79 6.46 0.75 15.36
CA MET A 79 7.81 0.52 14.90
C MET A 79 7.99 1.20 13.54
N PRO A 80 8.89 2.20 13.41
CA PRO A 80 9.04 3.00 12.19
C PRO A 80 9.33 2.21 10.91
N HIS A 81 9.91 1.01 11.04
CA HIS A 81 10.18 0.15 9.89
C HIS A 81 8.90 -0.38 9.23
N PHE A 82 7.77 -0.51 9.93
CA PHE A 82 6.48 -0.88 9.31
C PHE A 82 5.94 0.25 8.44
N THR A 83 6.12 1.50 8.85
CA THR A 83 5.78 2.65 8.01
C THR A 83 6.65 2.71 6.77
N LEU A 84 7.95 2.42 6.92
CA LEU A 84 8.87 2.36 5.78
C LEU A 84 8.50 1.24 4.80
N THR A 85 8.21 0.04 5.28
CA THR A 85 7.80 -1.07 4.40
C THR A 85 6.45 -0.79 3.73
N SER A 86 5.51 -0.16 4.44
CA SER A 86 4.23 0.29 3.85
C SER A 86 4.44 1.35 2.76
N ALA A 87 5.35 2.29 2.96
CA ALA A 87 5.72 3.26 1.93
C ALA A 87 6.37 2.57 0.71
N LEU A 88 7.30 1.64 0.93
CA LEU A 88 7.94 0.87 -0.14
C LEU A 88 6.94 0.03 -0.93
N THR A 89 5.91 -0.50 -0.28
CA THR A 89 4.80 -1.23 -0.94
C THR A 89 4.11 -0.37 -2.01
N GLY A 90 4.07 0.95 -1.85
CA GLY A 90 3.55 1.87 -2.87
C GLY A 90 4.59 2.34 -3.89
N ILE A 91 5.85 2.45 -3.47
CA ILE A 91 6.95 2.96 -4.31
C ILE A 91 7.45 1.90 -5.30
N ILE A 92 7.77 0.70 -4.82
CA ILE A 92 8.48 -0.31 -5.61
C ILE A 92 7.64 -0.78 -6.80
N PRO A 93 6.37 -1.23 -6.62
CA PRO A 93 5.58 -1.72 -7.74
C PRO A 93 5.34 -0.62 -8.79
N ALA A 94 5.05 0.61 -8.35
CA ALA A 94 4.87 1.75 -9.23
C ALA A 94 6.15 2.09 -10.03
N THR A 95 7.32 2.02 -9.39
CA THR A 95 8.60 2.31 -10.04
C THR A 95 8.93 1.25 -11.08
N ILE A 96 8.73 -0.04 -10.75
CA ILE A 96 8.96 -1.15 -11.67
C ILE A 96 8.09 -1.01 -12.92
N LEU A 97 6.79 -0.72 -12.75
CA LEU A 97 5.88 -0.58 -13.89
C LEU A 97 6.25 0.60 -14.80
N ILE A 98 6.70 1.72 -14.22
CA ILE A 98 7.23 2.87 -14.98
C ILE A 98 8.50 2.48 -15.75
N LEU A 99 9.42 1.75 -15.12
CA LEU A 99 10.66 1.28 -15.76
C LEU A 99 10.37 0.31 -16.91
N MET A 100 9.34 -0.52 -16.77
CA MET A 100 8.87 -1.43 -17.82
C MET A 100 8.14 -0.71 -18.96
N ARG A 101 7.89 0.61 -18.86
CA ARG A 101 7.18 1.45 -19.83
C ARG A 101 5.83 0.85 -20.28
N LYS A 102 5.12 0.22 -19.34
CA LYS A 102 3.79 -0.33 -19.62
C LYS A 102 2.72 0.65 -19.17
N ASP A 103 2.05 1.27 -20.15
CA ASP A 103 0.89 2.13 -19.91
C ASP A 103 -0.33 1.30 -19.47
N GLU A 104 -0.44 0.05 -19.95
CA GLU A 104 -1.46 -0.93 -19.54
C GLU A 104 -0.80 -2.21 -19.01
N PRO A 105 -0.56 -2.31 -17.69
CA PRO A 105 0.06 -3.49 -17.11
C PRO A 105 -0.92 -4.67 -17.10
N ASN A 106 -0.48 -5.82 -17.62
CA ASN A 106 -1.24 -7.07 -17.48
C ASN A 106 -1.18 -7.58 -16.04
N VAL A 107 -2.10 -8.48 -15.69
CA VAL A 107 -2.14 -9.11 -14.35
C VAL A 107 -0.79 -9.77 -13.98
N PHE A 108 -0.07 -10.32 -14.96
CA PHE A 108 1.27 -10.87 -14.76
C PHE A 108 2.32 -9.80 -14.44
N ASP A 109 2.28 -8.64 -15.10
CA ASP A 109 3.21 -7.54 -14.83
C ASP A 109 2.98 -6.95 -13.43
N LEU A 110 1.70 -6.84 -13.05
CA LEU A 110 1.30 -6.45 -11.70
C LEU A 110 1.83 -7.46 -10.67
N GLY A 111 1.69 -8.75 -10.95
CA GLY A 111 2.20 -9.83 -10.09
C GLY A 111 3.70 -9.75 -9.90
N ILE A 112 4.48 -9.51 -10.97
CA ILE A 112 5.93 -9.33 -10.89
C ILE A 112 6.28 -8.09 -10.07
N ALA A 113 5.64 -6.96 -10.35
CA ALA A 113 5.90 -5.70 -9.66
C ALA A 113 5.57 -5.78 -8.16
N ILE A 114 4.51 -6.49 -7.78
CA ILE A 114 4.12 -6.71 -6.38
C ILE A 114 5.01 -7.74 -5.70
N THR A 115 5.47 -8.77 -6.40
CA THR A 115 6.38 -9.78 -5.81
C THR A 115 7.78 -9.23 -5.58
N ALA A 116 8.20 -8.27 -6.40
CA ALA A 116 9.50 -7.62 -6.28
C ALA A 116 9.58 -6.54 -5.18
N GLY A 117 8.44 -6.11 -4.61
CA GLY A 117 8.35 -5.06 -3.59
C GLY A 117 7.76 -5.54 -2.27
#